data_AF-A0A0F9ECI3-F1
#
_entry.id   AF-A0A0F9ECI3-F1
#
_cell.length_a   1.000
_cell.length_b   1.000
_cell.length_c   1.000
_cell.angle_alpha   90.00
_cell.angle_beta   90.00
_cell.angle_gamma   90.00
#
_symmetry.space_group_name_H-M   'P 1'
#
loop_
_entity.id
_entity.type
_entity.pdbx_description
1 polymer ?
#
loop_
_entity_poly.entity_id
_entity_poly.type
_entity_poly.pdbx_seq_one_letter_code
_entity_poly.pdbx_strand_id
1 'polypeptide(L)' 'MFLFEEYISPISDTEIAGIDPRSDVSPTSTYYALKDLRNQLRAAERNALVDEE' A
#
# COMPACT_ATOMS: atom_id res chain seq x y z
N MET A 1 8.44 -11.63 -10.80
CA MET A 1 9.27 -10.47 -10.41
C MET A 1 9.30 -9.56 -11.62
N PHE A 2 8.95 -8.29 -11.48
CA PHE A 2 9.07 -7.33 -12.59
C PHE A 2 10.54 -6.95 -12.82
N LEU A 3 10.86 -6.56 -14.05
CA LEU A 3 12.14 -5.99 -14.46
C LEU A 3 12.23 -4.53 -14.03
N PHE A 4 13.46 -4.02 -13.87
CA PHE A 4 13.69 -2.61 -13.52
C PHE A 4 12.97 -1.63 -14.46
N GLU A 5 13.03 -1.90 -15.77
CA GLU A 5 12.37 -1.09 -16.79
C GLU A 5 10.84 -1.01 -16.60
N GLU A 6 10.21 -2.06 -16.08
CA GLU A 6 8.77 -2.09 -15.82
C GLU A 6 8.39 -1.25 -14.59
N TYR A 7 9.32 -1.03 -13.65
CA TYR A 7 9.08 -0.15 -12.50
C TYR A 7 9.16 1.33 -12.84
N ILE A 8 9.90 1.69 -13.90
CA ILE A 8 10.10 3.08 -14.32
C ILE A 8 9.26 3.45 -15.54
N SER A 9 8.59 2.49 -16.17
CA SER A 9 7.69 2.76 -17.29
C SER A 9 6.50 3.62 -16.84
N PRO A 10 6.05 4.56 -17.67
CA PRO A 10 4.86 5.36 -17.38
C PRO A 10 3.63 4.45 -17.21
N ILE A 11 2.73 4.82 -16.30
CA ILE A 11 1.46 4.09 -16.10
C ILE A 11 0.54 4.24 -17.32
N SER A 12 0.52 5.44 -17.92
CA SER A 12 -0.15 5.71 -19.20
C SER A 12 0.45 6.95 -19.87
N ASP A 13 0.08 7.19 -21.14
CA ASP A 13 0.58 8.34 -21.91
C ASP A 13 0.09 9.69 -21.38
N THR A 14 -1.10 9.74 -20.77
CA THR A 14 -1.71 10.97 -20.25
C THR A 14 -1.47 11.15 -18.75
N GLU A 15 -1.34 10.04 -18.02
CA GLU A 15 -1.10 10.01 -16.57
C GLU A 15 0.15 9.19 -16.31
N ILE A 16 1.33 9.80 -16.49
CA ILE A 16 2.65 9.15 -16.39
C ILE A 16 2.83 8.46 -15.03
N ALA A 17 2.37 9.11 -13.95
CA ALA A 17 2.40 8.59 -12.59
C ALA A 17 1.06 7.99 -12.13
N GLY A 18 0.09 7.86 -13.04
CA GLY A 18 -1.27 7.41 -12.74
C GLY A 18 -2.03 8.37 -11.82
N ILE A 19 -3.02 7.82 -11.12
CA ILE A 19 -3.92 8.57 -10.22
C ILE A 19 -3.46 8.35 -8.78
N ASP A 20 -3.46 9.40 -7.95
CA ASP A 20 -3.19 9.25 -6.51
C ASP A 20 -4.24 8.33 -5.87
N PRO A 21 -3.87 7.12 -5.41
CA PRO A 21 -4.84 6.17 -4.89
C PRO A 21 -5.47 6.62 -3.56
N ARG A 22 -4.96 7.70 -2.94
CA ARG A 22 -5.56 8.34 -1.76
C ARG A 22 -6.81 9.15 -2.08
N SER A 23 -7.00 9.53 -3.34
CA SER A 23 -8.19 10.28 -3.76
C SER A 23 -9.44 9.41 -3.72
N ASP A 24 -9.30 8.09 -3.84
CA ASP A 24 -10.39 7.15 -3.61
C ASP A 24 -10.65 7.00 -2.10
N VAL A 25 -11.67 7.71 -1.63
CA VAL A 25 -12.18 7.65 -0.25
C VAL A 25 -13.36 6.70 -0.09
N SER A 26 -13.62 5.86 -1.09
CA SER A 26 -14.69 4.86 -1.00
C SER A 26 -14.34 3.79 0.05
N PRO A 27 -15.36 3.11 0.60
CA PRO A 27 -15.14 1.96 1.49
C PRO A 27 -14.35 0.81 0.84
N THR A 28 -14.27 0.79 -0.49
CA THR A 28 -13.56 -0.21 -1.30
C THR A 28 -12.18 0.26 -1.76
N SER A 29 -11.69 1.38 -1.25
CA SER A 29 -10.38 1.92 -1.61
C SER A 29 -9.27 0.92 -1.33
N THR A 30 -8.55 0.55 -2.38
CA THR A 30 -7.43 -0.40 -2.27
C THR A 30 -6.31 0.16 -1.39
N TYR A 31 -6.05 1.47 -1.45
CA TYR A 31 -5.03 2.12 -0.62
C TYR A 31 -5.37 2.01 0.87
N TYR A 32 -6.60 2.37 1.26
CA TYR A 32 -6.99 2.34 2.66
C TYR A 32 -7.06 0.91 3.20
N ALA A 33 -7.51 -0.06 2.39
CA ALA A 33 -7.48 -1.48 2.75
C ALA A 33 -6.05 -1.96 3.10
N LEU A 34 -5.06 -1.65 2.25
CA LEU A 34 -3.65 -2.03 2.50
C LEU A 34 -3.03 -1.27 3.68
N LYS A 35 -3.35 0.03 3.82
CA LYS A 35 -2.91 0.85 4.95
C LYS A 35 -3.37 0.26 6.27
N ASP A 36 -4.65 -0.13 6.34
CA ASP A 36 -5.25 -0.63 7.57
C ASP A 36 -4.74 -2.03 7.92
N LEU A 37 -4.57 -2.91 6.92
CA LEU A 37 -3.91 -4.20 7.11
C LEU A 37 -2.48 -4.03 7.66
N ARG A 38 -1.68 -3.15 7.07
CA ARG A 38 -0.32 -2.87 7.57
C ARG A 38 -0.34 -2.37 9.02
N ASN A 39 -1.27 -1.49 9.37
CA ASN A 39 -1.39 -0.98 10.72
C ASN A 39 -1.76 -2.08 11.73
N GLN A 40 -2.66 -3.00 11.36
CA GLN A 40 -3.03 -4.16 12.16
C GLN A 40 -1.82 -5.08 12.38
N LEU A 41 -1.07 -5.40 11.32
CA LEU A 41 0.12 -6.24 11.41
C LEU A 41 1.20 -5.62 12.31
N ARG A 42 1.42 -4.30 12.21
CA ARG A 42 2.36 -3.58 13.09
C ARG A 42 1.90 -3.56 14.55
N ALA A 43 0.59 -3.54 14.80
CA ALA A 43 0.07 -3.67 16.16
C ALA A 43 0.28 -5.08 16.70
N ALA A 44 0.03 -6.11 15.88
CA ALA A 44 0.29 -7.50 16.22
C ALA A 44 1.78 -7.74 16.54
N GLU A 45 2.70 -7.22 15.72
CA GLU A 45 4.15 -7.28 15.98
C GLU A 45 4.50 -6.69 17.36
N ARG A 46 3.98 -5.50 17.69
CA ARG A 46 4.26 -4.88 19.00
C ARG A 46 3.70 -5.70 20.17
N ASN A 47 2.50 -6.24 20.03
CA ASN A 47 1.89 -7.03 21.10
C ASN A 47 2.64 -8.36 21.31
N ALA A 48 3.09 -9.00 20.23
CA ALA A 48 3.88 -10.23 20.32
C ALA A 48 5.22 -10.02 21.08
N LEU A 49 5.86 -8.87 20.90
CA LEU A 49 7.08 -8.52 21.63
C LEU A 49 6.84 -8.22 23.11
N VAL A 50 5.62 -7.80 23.48
CA VAL A 50 5.23 -7.54 24.88
C VAL A 50 4.88 -8.83 25.62
N ASP A 51 4.29 -9.81 24.93
CA ASP A 51 3.96 -11.12 25.52
C ASP A 51 5.21 -12.02 25.73
N GLU A 52 6.36 -11.67 25.16
CA GLU A 52 7.64 -12.38 25.34
C GLU A 52 8.46 -11.88 26.55
N GLU A 53 7.98 -10.86 27.27
CA GLU A 53 8.59 -10.27 28.49
C GLU A 53 7.92 -10.78 29.78
#